data_AF-A0A9E4ZLD4-F1
#
_entry.id   AF-A0A9E4ZLD4-F1
#
_cell.length_a   1.000
_cell.length_b   1.000
_cell.length_c   1.000
_cell.angle_alpha   90.00
_cell.angle_beta   90.00
_cell.angle_gamma   90.00
#
_symmetry.space_group_name_H-M   'P 1'
#
loop_
_entity.id
_entity.type
_entity.pdbx_description
1 polymer ?
#
loop_
_entity_poly.entity_id
_entity_poly.type
_entity_poly.pdbx_seq_one_letter_code
_entity_poly.pdbx_strand_id
1 'polypeptide(L)'
;MNAQLYPWIITALAILVAVGAGFAALNQPAPPPTSVAEEDAAMLLMHLQSDITVALEALDGRLSHAAYNLGSTGLNDTAARGTLLNLSATDPSIIDCTVSDANGTILAAEPAAYRGVEGAEIGGQAHVRHILATKRPIMSEVITVAEEIPATVIVAPIFTNESRFVGFASIVFRPYDLIAGIADPAANGTPYQVMVVQTDGRVLYDTDPAQAGKMTFEDPLYADSPDLQDAARRVVDERYGTAAYGFAADGAETVQKAIAWTTTGLHGVEWRVAVIRVVE
;
A
#
# COMPACT_ATOMS: atom_id res chain seq x y z
N MET A 1 -4.69 -64.05 29.45
CA MET A 1 -4.52 -63.02 28.39
C MET A 1 -3.98 -61.77 29.03
N ASN A 2 -2.69 -61.48 28.83
CA ASN A 2 -2.10 -60.16 28.64
C ASN A 2 -0.58 -60.32 28.68
N ALA A 3 0.02 -60.09 27.51
CA ALA A 3 1.45 -60.20 27.27
C ALA A 3 2.18 -59.00 27.89
N GLN A 4 3.13 -59.25 28.78
CA GLN A 4 4.16 -58.28 29.13
C GLN A 4 5.31 -58.45 28.13
N LEU A 5 5.34 -57.58 27.12
CA LEU A 5 6.46 -57.43 26.21
C LEU A 5 7.45 -56.40 26.79
N TYR A 6 8.72 -56.81 26.83
CA TYR A 6 9.84 -56.17 27.51
C TYR A 6 10.21 -54.78 26.92
N PRO A 7 10.71 -53.83 27.75
CA PRO A 7 11.01 -52.44 27.39
C PRO A 7 12.24 -52.25 26.46
N TRP A 8 12.86 -53.33 25.98
CA TRP A 8 14.08 -53.27 25.17
C TRP A 8 13.80 -53.27 23.66
N ILE A 9 12.57 -53.61 23.25
CA ILE A 9 12.16 -53.63 21.83
C ILE A 9 11.83 -52.21 21.32
N ILE A 10 11.46 -51.29 22.21
CA ILE A 10 11.11 -49.90 21.83
C ILE A 10 12.36 -49.07 21.50
N THR A 11 13.51 -49.37 22.11
CA THR A 11 14.75 -48.61 21.87
C THR A 11 15.41 -48.94 20.52
N ALA A 12 15.18 -50.13 19.96
CA ALA A 12 15.70 -50.50 18.64
C ALA A 12 14.92 -49.87 17.47
N LEU A 13 13.64 -49.53 17.67
CA LEU A 13 12.80 -48.90 16.65
C LEU A 13 13.03 -47.38 16.54
N ALA A 14 13.46 -46.73 17.62
CA ALA A 14 13.74 -45.29 17.62
C ALA A 14 15.04 -44.91 16.88
N ILE A 15 16.02 -45.81 16.80
CA ILE A 15 17.29 -45.56 16.10
C ILE A 15 17.13 -45.76 14.57
N LEU A 16 16.20 -46.61 14.13
CA LEU A 16 15.97 -46.87 12.70
C LEU A 16 15.16 -45.76 12.00
N VAL A 17 14.32 -45.01 12.74
CA VAL A 17 13.61 -43.83 12.19
C VAL A 17 14.53 -42.61 12.07
N ALA A 18 15.52 -42.47 12.96
CA ALA A 18 16.48 -41.36 12.91
C ALA A 18 17.47 -41.47 11.72
N VAL A 19 17.83 -42.69 11.30
CA VAL A 19 18.69 -42.91 10.12
C VAL A 19 17.89 -42.75 8.82
N GLY A 20 16.61 -43.14 8.80
CA GLY A 20 15.74 -42.98 7.63
C GLY A 20 15.38 -41.53 7.30
N ALA A 21 15.17 -40.69 8.32
CA ALA A 21 14.90 -39.26 8.11
C ALA A 21 16.15 -38.46 7.70
N GLY A 22 17.33 -38.86 8.18
CA GLY A 22 18.61 -38.27 7.76
C GLY A 22 18.96 -38.56 6.31
N PHE A 23 18.67 -39.78 5.82
CA PHE A 23 18.91 -40.14 4.42
C PHE A 23 17.91 -39.53 3.43
N ALA A 24 16.66 -39.26 3.85
CA ALA A 24 15.68 -38.58 3.01
C ALA A 24 15.99 -37.08 2.83
N ALA A 25 16.56 -36.43 3.85
CA ALA A 25 17.00 -35.02 3.77
C ALA A 25 18.28 -34.84 2.93
N LEU A 26 19.14 -35.86 2.84
CA LEU A 26 20.37 -35.84 2.02
C LEU A 26 20.12 -36.11 0.52
N ASN A 27 18.90 -36.53 0.16
CA ASN A 27 18.52 -36.86 -1.21
C ASN A 27 17.47 -35.90 -1.81
N GLN A 28 17.17 -34.78 -1.13
CA GLN A 28 16.49 -33.70 -1.80
C GLN A 28 17.49 -33.03 -2.75
N PRO A 29 17.15 -32.88 -4.05
CA PRO A 29 17.91 -31.99 -4.91
C PRO A 29 18.01 -30.65 -4.18
N ALA A 30 19.22 -30.10 -4.09
CA ALA A 30 19.37 -28.72 -3.62
C ALA A 30 18.34 -27.86 -4.39
N PRO A 31 17.64 -26.92 -3.73
CA PRO A 31 16.79 -25.99 -4.45
C PRO A 31 17.62 -25.42 -5.60
N PRO A 32 17.06 -25.35 -6.82
CA PRO A 32 17.81 -24.84 -7.96
C PRO A 32 18.38 -23.47 -7.56
N PRO A 33 19.63 -23.16 -7.97
CA PRO A 33 20.21 -21.86 -7.66
C PRO A 33 19.25 -20.78 -8.15
N THR A 34 18.84 -19.91 -7.22
CA THR A 34 18.03 -18.73 -7.55
C THR A 34 18.74 -17.97 -8.65
N SER A 35 18.03 -17.70 -9.75
CA SER A 35 18.65 -17.00 -10.88
C SER A 35 18.99 -15.56 -10.47
N VAL A 36 20.04 -14.97 -11.05
CA VAL A 36 20.42 -13.57 -10.79
C VAL A 36 19.22 -12.62 -11.00
N ALA A 37 18.40 -12.89 -12.00
CA ALA A 37 17.17 -12.12 -12.26
C ALA A 37 16.11 -12.25 -11.15
N GLU A 38 16.02 -13.39 -10.47
CA GLU A 38 15.12 -13.55 -9.32
C GLU A 38 15.65 -12.82 -8.07
N GLU A 39 16.97 -12.82 -7.86
CA GLU A 39 17.61 -12.09 -6.77
C GLU A 39 17.47 -10.57 -6.97
N ASP A 40 17.74 -10.08 -8.18
CA ASP A 40 17.56 -8.67 -8.55
C ASP A 40 16.09 -8.21 -8.41
N ALA A 41 15.13 -9.03 -8.85
CA ALA A 41 13.71 -8.73 -8.69
C ALA A 41 13.29 -8.68 -7.21
N ALA A 42 13.80 -9.60 -6.38
CA ALA A 42 13.55 -9.61 -4.94
C ALA A 42 14.16 -8.38 -4.24
N MET A 43 15.38 -7.99 -4.62
CA MET A 43 16.01 -6.77 -4.11
C MET A 43 15.20 -5.53 -4.50
N LEU A 44 14.79 -5.41 -5.77
CA LEU A 44 13.94 -4.30 -6.23
C LEU A 44 12.63 -4.24 -5.44
N LEU A 45 11.96 -5.38 -5.24
CA LEU A 45 10.72 -5.46 -4.48
C LEU A 45 10.89 -4.97 -3.03
N MET A 46 11.99 -5.35 -2.36
CA MET A 46 12.29 -4.89 -1.01
C MET A 46 12.57 -3.39 -0.94
N HIS A 47 13.33 -2.84 -1.89
CA HIS A 47 13.59 -1.40 -1.96
C HIS A 47 12.29 -0.62 -2.17
N LEU A 48 11.45 -1.03 -3.14
CA LEU A 48 10.17 -0.39 -3.40
C LEU A 48 9.25 -0.40 -2.17
N GLN A 49 9.14 -1.56 -1.50
CA GLN A 49 8.32 -1.66 -0.28
C GLN A 49 8.84 -0.72 0.82
N SER A 50 10.15 -0.70 1.05
CA SER A 50 10.77 0.16 2.05
C SER A 50 10.55 1.64 1.72
N ASP A 51 10.87 2.07 0.50
CA ASP A 51 10.87 3.47 0.10
C ASP A 51 9.45 4.05 0.04
N ILE A 52 8.47 3.27 -0.44
CA ILE A 52 7.05 3.67 -0.39
C ILE A 52 6.57 3.82 1.05
N THR A 53 6.95 2.89 1.94
CA THR A 53 6.60 2.98 3.37
C THR A 53 7.17 4.25 3.99
N VAL A 54 8.46 4.54 3.74
CA VAL A 54 9.13 5.74 4.23
C VAL A 54 8.48 7.02 3.70
N ALA A 55 8.06 7.03 2.43
CA ALA A 55 7.38 8.19 1.84
C ALA A 55 6.01 8.46 2.48
N LEU A 56 5.22 7.40 2.74
CA LEU A 56 3.95 7.50 3.47
C LEU A 56 4.16 7.99 4.91
N GLU A 57 5.13 7.44 5.63
CA GLU A 57 5.49 7.86 6.99
C GLU A 57 5.99 9.32 7.03
N ALA A 58 6.69 9.77 5.99
CA ALA A 58 7.13 11.16 5.88
C ALA A 58 5.93 12.11 5.74
N LEU A 59 4.93 11.78 4.93
CA LEU A 59 3.69 12.55 4.83
C LEU A 59 2.95 12.60 6.19
N ASP A 60 2.82 11.45 6.86
CA ASP A 60 2.16 11.35 8.17
C ASP A 60 2.86 12.15 9.26
N GLY A 61 4.19 12.08 9.32
CA GLY A 61 5.01 12.83 10.28
C GLY A 61 4.89 14.34 10.06
N ARG A 62 4.93 14.78 8.79
CA ARG A 62 4.74 16.20 8.43
C ARG A 62 3.34 16.69 8.79
N LEU A 63 2.30 15.89 8.51
CA LEU A 63 0.93 16.20 8.88
C LEU A 63 0.76 16.27 10.40
N SER A 64 1.33 15.33 11.15
CA SER A 64 1.26 15.32 12.61
C SER A 64 1.90 16.57 13.23
N HIS A 65 3.06 17.00 12.68
CA HIS A 65 3.69 18.25 13.09
C HIS A 65 2.85 19.49 12.73
N ALA A 66 2.23 19.50 11.55
CA ALA A 66 1.32 20.57 11.16
C ALA A 66 0.09 20.63 12.08
N ALA A 67 -0.52 19.48 12.39
CA ALA A 67 -1.66 19.36 13.30
C ALA A 67 -1.34 19.87 14.71
N TYR A 68 -0.13 19.60 15.21
CA TYR A 68 0.36 20.17 16.47
C TYR A 68 0.40 21.70 16.42
N ASN A 69 1.00 22.29 15.38
CA ASN A 69 1.09 23.75 15.25
C ASN A 69 -0.30 24.40 15.13
N LEU A 70 -1.20 23.78 14.38
CA LEU A 70 -2.58 24.22 14.20
C LEU A 70 -3.37 24.30 15.51
N GLY A 71 -3.02 23.49 16.50
CA GLY A 71 -3.61 23.51 17.84
C GLY A 71 -3.52 24.85 18.57
N SER A 72 -2.64 25.75 18.12
CA SER A 72 -2.43 27.09 18.67
C SER A 72 -3.04 28.22 17.82
N THR A 73 -3.75 27.88 16.74
CA THR A 73 -4.31 28.84 15.77
C THR A 73 -5.84 28.92 15.84
N GLY A 74 -6.43 29.87 15.11
CA GLY A 74 -7.87 29.93 14.85
C GLY A 74 -8.38 28.91 13.81
N LEU A 75 -7.54 27.97 13.36
CA LEU A 75 -7.82 26.94 12.34
C LEU A 75 -8.09 27.44 10.90
N ASN A 76 -8.49 28.70 10.72
CA ASN A 76 -8.69 29.33 9.41
C ASN A 76 -8.01 30.70 9.25
N ASP A 77 -7.26 31.12 10.27
CA ASP A 77 -6.54 32.39 10.27
C ASP A 77 -5.28 32.33 9.36
N THR A 78 -4.59 33.46 9.24
CA THR A 78 -3.38 33.56 8.42
C THR A 78 -2.29 32.57 8.82
N ALA A 79 -2.17 32.23 10.12
CA ALA A 79 -1.15 31.29 10.60
C ALA A 79 -1.51 29.84 10.23
N ALA A 80 -2.78 29.47 10.35
CA ALA A 80 -3.28 28.17 9.91
C ALA A 80 -3.07 27.98 8.41
N ARG A 81 -3.44 28.97 7.60
CA ARG A 81 -3.23 28.94 6.14
C ARG A 81 -1.75 28.87 5.76
N GLY A 82 -0.88 29.61 6.45
CA GLY A 82 0.56 29.49 6.26
C GLY A 82 1.09 28.08 6.56
N THR A 83 0.55 27.43 7.59
CA THR A 83 0.91 26.05 7.95
C THR A 83 0.47 25.07 6.86
N LEU A 84 -0.76 25.17 6.37
CA LEU A 84 -1.28 24.30 5.30
C LEU A 84 -0.56 24.51 3.97
N LEU A 85 -0.30 25.76 3.58
CA LEU A 85 0.42 26.07 2.36
C LEU A 85 1.84 25.48 2.39
N ASN A 86 2.54 25.62 3.51
CA ASN A 86 3.86 25.03 3.68
C ASN A 86 3.79 23.50 3.60
N LEU A 87 2.79 22.86 4.24
CA LEU A 87 2.60 21.43 4.19
C LEU A 87 2.34 20.94 2.75
N SER A 88 1.47 21.62 2.01
CA SER A 88 1.13 21.25 0.62
C SER A 88 2.32 21.31 -0.33
N ALA A 89 3.35 22.10 -0.01
CA ALA A 89 4.56 22.23 -0.82
C ALA A 89 5.64 21.18 -0.49
N THR A 90 5.40 20.29 0.48
CA THR A 90 6.43 19.34 0.95
C THR A 90 6.63 18.15 0.04
N ASP A 91 5.68 17.84 -0.84
CA ASP A 91 5.74 16.71 -1.75
C ASP A 91 4.87 16.98 -2.99
N PRO A 92 5.35 16.70 -4.21
CA PRO A 92 4.62 16.98 -5.45
C PRO A 92 3.35 16.13 -5.61
N SER A 93 3.20 15.02 -4.88
CA SER A 93 1.98 14.21 -4.91
C SER A 93 0.80 14.85 -4.18
N ILE A 94 1.06 15.86 -3.32
CA ILE A 94 0.01 16.52 -2.54
C ILE A 94 -0.81 17.43 -3.47
N ILE A 95 -2.12 17.21 -3.45
CA ILE A 95 -3.11 18.05 -4.14
C ILE A 95 -3.35 19.30 -3.30
N ASP A 96 -3.76 19.09 -2.05
CA ASP A 96 -4.02 20.13 -1.07
C ASP A 96 -3.84 19.63 0.37
N CYS A 97 -3.96 20.56 1.30
CA CYS A 97 -4.07 20.31 2.72
C CYS A 97 -5.24 21.09 3.29
N THR A 98 -6.03 20.44 4.16
CA THR A 98 -7.22 21.03 4.75
C THR A 98 -7.20 20.99 6.28
N VAL A 99 -7.96 21.89 6.89
CA VAL A 99 -8.37 21.79 8.30
C VAL A 99 -9.87 21.72 8.34
N SER A 100 -10.38 20.77 9.12
CA SER A 100 -11.82 20.59 9.37
C SER A 100 -12.13 20.72 10.85
N ASP A 101 -13.33 21.16 11.17
CA ASP A 101 -13.81 21.28 12.54
C ASP A 101 -14.21 19.91 13.15
N ALA A 102 -14.69 19.93 14.40
CA ALA A 102 -15.13 18.73 15.10
C ALA A 102 -16.44 18.12 14.58
N ASN A 103 -17.12 18.75 13.62
CA ASN A 103 -18.31 18.23 12.93
C ASN A 103 -17.96 17.61 11.58
N GLY A 104 -16.74 17.83 11.08
CA GLY A 104 -16.32 17.40 9.75
C GLY A 104 -16.67 18.39 8.66
N THR A 105 -16.70 19.69 8.98
CA THR A 105 -16.83 20.78 8.00
C THR A 105 -15.45 21.34 7.69
N ILE A 106 -15.10 21.50 6.41
CA ILE A 106 -13.81 22.08 5.99
C ILE A 106 -13.79 23.58 6.32
N LEU A 107 -12.81 24.02 7.12
CA LEU A 107 -12.64 25.42 7.55
C LEU A 107 -11.64 26.21 6.70
N ALA A 108 -10.59 25.54 6.22
CA ALA A 108 -9.55 26.14 5.39
C ALA A 108 -8.93 25.07 4.49
N ALA A 109 -8.62 25.47 3.25
CA ALA A 109 -7.89 24.65 2.29
C ALA A 109 -6.75 25.46 1.66
N GLU A 110 -5.59 24.84 1.49
CA GLU A 110 -4.46 25.39 0.74
C GLU A 110 -3.83 24.32 -0.15
N PRO A 111 -3.33 24.67 -1.36
CA PRO A 111 -3.18 26.03 -1.89
C PRO A 111 -4.50 26.73 -2.24
N ALA A 112 -4.44 28.06 -2.44
CA ALA A 112 -5.61 28.91 -2.69
C ALA A 112 -6.54 28.45 -3.84
N ALA A 113 -6.01 27.66 -4.78
CA ALA A 113 -6.79 27.05 -5.87
C ALA A 113 -7.89 26.10 -5.38
N TYR A 114 -7.76 25.51 -4.18
CA TYR A 114 -8.71 24.54 -3.61
C TYR A 114 -9.64 25.12 -2.56
N ARG A 115 -9.60 26.45 -2.32
CA ARG A 115 -10.51 27.11 -1.35
C ARG A 115 -11.99 26.99 -1.69
N GLY A 116 -12.33 26.55 -2.91
CA GLY A 116 -13.71 26.27 -3.31
C GLY A 116 -14.42 25.20 -2.46
N VAL A 117 -13.65 24.35 -1.76
CA VAL A 117 -14.20 23.29 -0.88
C VAL A 117 -14.45 23.76 0.56
N GLU A 118 -14.08 24.99 0.92
CA GLU A 118 -14.36 25.53 2.26
C GLU A 118 -15.86 25.59 2.53
N GLY A 119 -16.29 25.07 3.68
CA GLY A 119 -17.69 24.89 4.05
C GLY A 119 -18.31 23.56 3.60
N ALA A 120 -17.58 22.71 2.89
CA ALA A 120 -18.06 21.38 2.53
C ALA A 120 -18.17 20.46 3.77
N GLU A 121 -19.25 19.67 3.80
CA GLU A 121 -19.52 18.68 4.83
C GLU A 121 -18.96 17.31 4.43
N ILE A 122 -17.94 16.84 5.13
CA ILE A 122 -17.25 15.57 4.86
C ILE A 122 -17.44 14.53 5.97
N GLY A 123 -18.26 14.81 6.99
CA GLY A 123 -18.59 13.89 8.10
C GLY A 123 -19.13 12.51 7.67
N GLY A 124 -19.69 12.42 6.46
CA GLY A 124 -20.16 11.19 5.84
C GLY A 124 -19.08 10.26 5.28
N GLN A 125 -17.81 10.67 5.26
CA GLN A 125 -16.71 9.86 4.74
C GLN A 125 -16.14 8.91 5.80
N ALA A 126 -15.69 7.72 5.40
CA ALA A 126 -15.30 6.66 6.34
C ALA A 126 -14.11 7.07 7.25
N HIS A 127 -13.09 7.69 6.68
CA HIS A 127 -11.92 8.17 7.41
C HIS A 127 -12.27 9.33 8.37
N VAL A 128 -13.21 10.21 7.99
CA VAL A 128 -13.71 11.29 8.87
C VAL A 128 -14.48 10.72 10.06
N ARG A 129 -15.38 9.76 9.83
CA ARG A 129 -16.06 9.06 10.93
C ARG A 129 -15.07 8.40 11.87
N HIS A 130 -14.01 7.78 11.33
CA HIS A 130 -12.97 7.16 12.14
C HIS A 130 -12.29 8.20 13.04
N ILE A 131 -11.73 9.28 12.49
CA ILE A 131 -10.97 10.23 13.29
C ILE A 131 -11.85 10.98 14.31
N LEU A 132 -13.11 11.29 13.96
CA LEU A 132 -14.07 11.87 14.91
C LEU A 132 -14.39 10.92 16.06
N ALA A 133 -14.47 9.61 15.81
CA ALA A 133 -14.73 8.60 16.85
C ALA A 133 -13.48 8.32 17.70
N THR A 134 -12.33 8.09 17.09
CA THR A 134 -11.13 7.54 17.74
C THR A 134 -10.11 8.60 18.14
N LYS A 135 -10.11 9.76 17.47
CA LYS A 135 -9.10 10.82 17.58
C LYS A 135 -7.70 10.25 17.34
N ARG A 136 -7.60 9.30 16.41
CA ARG A 136 -6.36 8.68 15.96
C ARG A 136 -6.17 8.94 14.47
N PRO A 137 -4.92 9.10 14.01
CA PRO A 137 -4.63 9.20 12.59
C PRO A 137 -5.15 8.00 11.81
N ILE A 138 -5.54 8.24 10.56
CA ILE A 138 -5.95 7.21 9.60
C ILE A 138 -5.58 7.64 8.19
N MET A 139 -5.27 6.67 7.32
CA MET A 139 -5.20 6.83 5.88
C MET A 139 -6.47 6.24 5.25
N SER A 140 -7.01 6.85 4.21
CA SER A 140 -8.12 6.28 3.45
C SER A 140 -7.62 5.33 2.34
N GLU A 141 -8.53 4.55 1.77
CA GLU A 141 -8.37 4.07 0.39
C GLU A 141 -8.49 5.24 -0.60
N VAL A 142 -8.30 4.99 -1.90
CA VAL A 142 -8.66 5.97 -2.93
C VAL A 142 -10.16 6.22 -2.90
N ILE A 143 -10.53 7.47 -2.68
CA ILE A 143 -11.91 7.95 -2.63
C ILE A 143 -12.08 9.17 -3.52
N THR A 144 -13.32 9.49 -3.87
CA THR A 144 -13.64 10.80 -4.46
C THR A 144 -13.71 11.84 -3.34
N VAL A 145 -12.77 12.79 -3.33
CA VAL A 145 -12.72 13.88 -2.34
C VAL A 145 -13.65 15.04 -2.72
N ALA A 146 -13.77 16.06 -1.85
CA ALA A 146 -14.71 17.18 -2.03
C ALA A 146 -14.40 18.01 -3.30
N GLU A 147 -13.16 17.94 -3.75
CA GLU A 147 -12.62 18.52 -4.98
C GLU A 147 -13.10 17.76 -6.24
N GLU A 148 -13.87 16.67 -6.09
CA GLU A 148 -14.32 15.76 -7.14
C GLU A 148 -13.18 14.99 -7.85
N ILE A 149 -12.06 14.80 -7.14
CA ILE A 149 -10.87 14.11 -7.63
C ILE A 149 -10.72 12.76 -6.91
N PRO A 150 -10.33 11.67 -7.61
CA PRO A 150 -9.91 10.44 -6.94
C PRO A 150 -8.56 10.65 -6.25
N ALA A 151 -8.51 10.50 -4.93
CA ALA A 151 -7.31 10.73 -4.13
C ALA A 151 -7.31 9.88 -2.85
N THR A 152 -6.14 9.80 -2.21
CA THR A 152 -5.99 9.24 -0.86
C THR A 152 -5.84 10.37 0.14
N VAL A 153 -6.42 10.18 1.34
CA VAL A 153 -6.39 11.18 2.41
C VAL A 153 -5.72 10.60 3.65
N ILE A 154 -4.72 11.29 4.19
CA ILE A 154 -4.19 11.05 5.55
C ILE A 154 -4.76 12.14 6.44
N VAL A 155 -5.33 11.76 7.59
CA VAL A 155 -5.88 12.70 8.57
C VAL A 155 -5.20 12.57 9.92
N ALA A 156 -4.97 13.69 10.60
CA ALA A 156 -4.41 13.75 11.95
C ALA A 156 -5.21 14.68 12.87
N PRO A 157 -5.43 14.29 14.14
CA PRO A 157 -6.29 15.06 15.05
C PRO A 157 -5.56 16.32 15.53
N ILE A 158 -6.31 17.42 15.65
CA ILE A 158 -5.81 18.69 16.20
C ILE A 158 -6.31 18.83 17.62
N PHE A 159 -5.37 19.07 18.55
CA PHE A 159 -5.65 19.35 19.94
C PHE A 159 -5.10 20.72 20.33
N THR A 160 -5.82 21.46 21.16
CA THR A 160 -5.26 22.66 21.79
C THR A 160 -4.20 22.30 22.83
N ASN A 161 -3.47 23.30 23.33
CA ASN A 161 -2.51 23.14 24.42
C ASN A 161 -3.13 22.54 25.70
N GLU A 162 -4.43 22.73 25.90
CA GLU A 162 -5.23 22.15 26.99
C GLU A 162 -5.73 20.72 26.67
N SER A 163 -5.17 20.07 25.64
CA SER A 163 -5.56 18.73 25.18
C SER A 163 -7.02 18.60 24.73
N ARG A 164 -7.65 19.71 24.31
CA ARG A 164 -9.01 19.69 23.78
C ARG A 164 -9.00 19.43 22.28
N PHE A 165 -9.71 18.40 21.84
CA PHE A 165 -9.92 18.14 20.41
C PHE A 165 -10.73 19.27 19.77
N VAL A 166 -10.24 19.84 18.67
CA VAL A 166 -10.87 20.97 17.98
C VAL A 166 -11.19 20.69 16.50
N GLY A 167 -10.73 19.55 15.98
CA GLY A 167 -10.86 19.22 14.57
C GLY A 167 -9.71 18.33 14.12
N PHE A 168 -9.49 18.26 12.82
CA PHE A 168 -8.43 17.47 12.21
C PHE A 168 -7.83 18.19 11.00
N ALA A 169 -6.56 17.91 10.74
CA ALA A 169 -5.88 18.32 9.51
C ALA A 169 -5.81 17.14 8.56
N SER A 170 -5.76 17.42 7.26
CA SER A 170 -5.70 16.40 6.22
C SER A 170 -4.62 16.74 5.18
N ILE A 171 -3.95 15.71 4.67
CA ILE A 171 -3.25 15.75 3.37
C ILE A 171 -4.12 14.99 2.37
N VAL A 172 -4.44 15.62 1.25
CA VAL A 172 -5.03 14.96 0.08
C VAL A 172 -3.92 14.78 -0.95
N PHE A 173 -3.64 13.55 -1.37
CA PHE A 173 -2.54 13.26 -2.30
C PHE A 173 -2.93 12.25 -3.37
N ARG A 174 -2.20 12.26 -4.50
CA ARG A 174 -2.31 11.27 -5.57
C ARG A 174 -1.33 10.12 -5.31
N PRO A 175 -1.81 8.89 -5.04
CA PRO A 175 -0.91 7.74 -4.86
C PRO A 175 0.00 7.50 -6.07
N TYR A 176 -0.53 7.68 -7.29
CA TYR A 176 0.26 7.53 -8.51
C TYR A 176 1.52 8.40 -8.50
N ASP A 177 1.38 9.70 -8.22
CA ASP A 177 2.51 10.65 -8.24
C ASP A 177 3.53 10.31 -7.15
N LEU A 178 3.07 9.92 -5.95
CA LEU A 178 3.94 9.51 -4.84
C LEU A 178 4.75 8.25 -5.20
N ILE A 179 4.08 7.25 -5.77
CA ILE A 179 4.69 5.97 -6.11
C ILE A 179 5.59 6.12 -7.33
N ALA A 180 5.18 6.85 -8.37
CA ALA A 180 5.96 7.07 -9.59
C ALA A 180 7.31 7.75 -9.29
N GLY A 181 7.33 8.70 -8.36
CA GLY A 181 8.57 9.34 -7.91
C GLY A 181 9.61 8.38 -7.31
N ILE A 182 9.18 7.18 -6.88
CA ILE A 182 10.02 6.13 -6.30
C ILE A 182 10.25 5.00 -7.31
N ALA A 183 9.19 4.52 -7.95
CA ALA A 183 9.20 3.37 -8.82
C ALA A 183 9.84 3.66 -10.18
N ASP A 184 9.62 4.84 -10.77
CA ASP A 184 10.17 5.15 -12.10
C ASP A 184 11.71 5.11 -12.10
N PRO A 185 12.41 5.78 -11.16
CA PRO A 185 13.88 5.71 -11.11
C PRO A 185 14.40 4.30 -10.80
N ALA A 186 13.66 3.52 -9.99
CA ALA A 186 14.07 2.18 -9.57
C ALA A 186 13.90 1.12 -10.68
N ALA A 187 12.86 1.26 -11.51
CA ALA A 187 12.57 0.35 -12.61
C ALA A 187 13.29 0.75 -13.92
N ASN A 188 13.69 2.01 -14.06
CA ASN A 188 14.31 2.52 -15.28
C ASN A 188 15.58 1.74 -15.68
N GLY A 189 15.63 1.28 -16.93
CA GLY A 189 16.75 0.48 -17.46
C GLY A 189 16.78 -0.98 -16.99
N THR A 190 15.77 -1.42 -16.22
CA THR A 190 15.60 -2.82 -15.83
C THR A 190 14.56 -3.51 -16.72
N PRO A 191 14.55 -4.86 -16.81
CA PRO A 191 13.51 -5.60 -17.51
C PRO A 191 12.23 -5.80 -16.67
N TYR A 192 12.17 -5.21 -15.48
CA TYR A 192 11.09 -5.43 -14.52
C TYR A 192 9.94 -4.44 -14.72
N GLN A 193 8.71 -4.94 -14.61
CA GLN A 193 7.51 -4.13 -14.47
C GLN A 193 7.17 -4.01 -12.99
N VAL A 194 6.81 -2.81 -12.54
CA VAL A 194 6.36 -2.53 -11.18
C VAL A 194 4.87 -2.24 -11.21
N MET A 195 4.14 -2.81 -10.25
CA MET A 195 2.71 -2.56 -10.07
C MET A 195 2.42 -2.36 -8.59
N VAL A 196 1.59 -1.38 -8.25
CA VAL A 196 1.07 -1.19 -6.89
C VAL A 196 -0.44 -1.20 -6.94
N VAL A 197 -1.06 -2.03 -6.11
CA VAL A 197 -2.51 -2.29 -6.11
C VAL A 197 -3.08 -2.11 -4.70
N GLN A 198 -4.22 -1.44 -4.62
CA GLN A 198 -5.05 -1.40 -3.42
C GLN A 198 -5.79 -2.73 -3.26
N THR A 199 -6.13 -3.12 -2.02
CA THR A 199 -6.74 -4.42 -1.72
C THR A 199 -8.13 -4.65 -2.33
N ASP A 200 -8.79 -3.62 -2.85
CA ASP A 200 -10.03 -3.75 -3.63
C ASP A 200 -9.78 -4.06 -5.13
N GLY A 201 -8.52 -4.18 -5.54
CA GLY A 201 -8.12 -4.41 -6.92
C GLY A 201 -7.92 -3.14 -7.75
N ARG A 202 -7.92 -1.95 -7.15
CA ARG A 202 -7.55 -0.72 -7.87
C ARG A 202 -6.04 -0.67 -8.10
N VAL A 203 -5.63 -0.50 -9.36
CA VAL A 203 -4.23 -0.23 -9.71
C VAL A 203 -3.89 1.22 -9.35
N LEU A 204 -3.02 1.41 -8.36
CA LEU A 204 -2.55 2.72 -7.92
C LEU A 204 -1.40 3.24 -8.79
N TYR A 205 -0.56 2.32 -9.26
CA TYR A 205 0.56 2.58 -10.14
C TYR A 205 0.89 1.33 -10.96
N ASP A 206 1.31 1.53 -12.20
CA ASP A 206 1.93 0.51 -13.03
C ASP A 206 2.96 1.18 -13.94
N THR A 207 4.05 0.47 -14.29
CA THR A 207 5.03 0.94 -15.28
C THR A 207 4.38 1.21 -16.65
N ASP A 208 3.29 0.52 -17.00
CA ASP A 208 2.39 0.93 -18.08
C ASP A 208 1.34 1.92 -17.53
N PRO A 209 1.46 3.23 -17.82
CA PRO A 209 0.54 4.23 -17.28
C PRO A 209 -0.91 4.04 -17.75
N ALA A 210 -1.16 3.26 -18.81
CA ALA A 210 -2.51 2.92 -19.24
C ALA A 210 -3.24 1.94 -18.29
N GLN A 211 -2.52 1.31 -17.35
CA GLN A 211 -3.12 0.45 -16.33
C GLN A 211 -3.53 1.21 -15.06
N ALA A 212 -2.90 2.36 -14.78
CA ALA A 212 -3.16 3.13 -13.58
C ALA A 212 -4.63 3.58 -13.49
N GLY A 213 -5.22 3.40 -12.31
CA GLY A 213 -6.61 3.74 -12.01
C GLY A 213 -7.65 2.67 -12.36
N LYS A 214 -7.29 1.64 -13.14
CA LYS A 214 -8.20 0.53 -13.49
C LYS A 214 -8.53 -0.35 -12.29
N MET A 215 -9.71 -0.97 -12.34
CA MET A 215 -10.13 -2.00 -11.39
C MET A 215 -9.85 -3.37 -12.02
N THR A 216 -8.90 -4.13 -11.46
CA THR A 216 -8.44 -5.42 -12.02
C THR A 216 -9.58 -6.43 -12.21
N PHE A 217 -10.63 -6.37 -11.39
CA PHE A 217 -11.75 -7.31 -11.45
C PHE A 217 -12.96 -6.82 -12.24
N GLU A 218 -12.97 -5.55 -12.68
CA GLU A 218 -14.11 -4.95 -13.41
C GLU A 218 -13.74 -4.54 -14.84
N ASP A 219 -12.45 -4.35 -15.13
CA ASP A 219 -12.00 -3.92 -16.46
C ASP A 219 -12.10 -5.10 -17.46
N PRO A 220 -12.82 -4.92 -18.60
CA PRO A 220 -12.97 -5.95 -19.63
C PRO A 220 -11.65 -6.49 -20.18
N LEU A 221 -10.56 -5.72 -20.10
CA LEU A 221 -9.22 -6.12 -20.54
C LEU A 221 -8.76 -7.44 -19.89
N TYR A 222 -9.19 -7.73 -18.67
CA TYR A 222 -8.76 -8.90 -17.91
C TYR A 222 -9.78 -10.06 -17.93
N ALA A 223 -10.93 -9.87 -18.57
CA ALA A 223 -12.04 -10.83 -18.52
C ALA A 223 -11.66 -12.21 -19.10
N ASP A 224 -10.84 -12.22 -20.15
CA ASP A 224 -10.47 -13.43 -20.90
C ASP A 224 -9.16 -14.08 -20.41
N SER A 225 -8.64 -13.68 -19.24
CA SER A 225 -7.40 -14.22 -18.67
C SER A 225 -7.61 -14.84 -17.27
N PRO A 226 -8.14 -16.08 -17.17
CA PRO A 226 -8.42 -16.74 -15.89
C PRO A 226 -7.20 -16.86 -14.96
N ASP A 227 -6.04 -17.22 -15.51
CA ASP A 227 -4.80 -17.35 -14.73
C ASP A 227 -4.36 -16.02 -14.12
N LEU A 228 -4.56 -14.90 -14.85
CA LEU A 228 -4.31 -13.56 -14.34
C LEU A 228 -5.29 -13.23 -13.22
N GLN A 229 -6.58 -13.56 -13.36
CA GLN A 229 -7.57 -13.32 -12.30
C GLN A 229 -7.25 -14.09 -11.03
N ASP A 230 -6.79 -15.34 -11.14
CA ASP A 230 -6.37 -16.13 -9.99
C ASP A 230 -5.12 -15.56 -9.33
N ALA A 231 -4.13 -15.11 -10.10
CA ALA A 231 -2.97 -14.39 -9.58
C ALA A 231 -3.39 -13.06 -8.89
N ALA A 232 -4.30 -12.30 -9.51
CA ALA A 232 -4.79 -11.03 -8.98
C ALA A 232 -5.54 -11.21 -7.65
N ARG A 233 -6.38 -12.26 -7.52
CA ARG A 233 -7.04 -12.63 -6.26
C ARG A 233 -6.02 -12.90 -5.16
N ARG A 234 -4.98 -13.68 -5.47
CA ARG A 234 -3.90 -13.94 -4.51
C ARG A 234 -3.14 -12.69 -4.11
N VAL A 235 -2.88 -11.77 -5.05
CA VAL A 235 -2.20 -10.50 -4.75
C VAL A 235 -3.02 -9.69 -3.74
N VAL A 236 -4.33 -9.52 -3.95
CA VAL A 236 -5.14 -8.71 -3.03
C VAL A 236 -5.36 -9.40 -1.67
N ASP A 237 -5.49 -10.73 -1.64
CA ASP A 237 -5.78 -11.51 -0.43
C ASP A 237 -4.54 -11.81 0.44
N GLU A 238 -3.39 -12.09 -0.18
CA GLU A 238 -2.17 -12.49 0.52
C GLU A 238 -1.23 -11.29 0.71
N ARG A 239 -0.70 -11.07 1.92
CA ARG A 239 0.22 -9.93 2.19
C ARG A 239 1.56 -10.01 1.45
N TYR A 240 1.98 -11.21 1.08
CA TYR A 240 3.19 -11.45 0.31
C TYR A 240 3.04 -12.78 -0.43
N GLY A 241 3.75 -12.93 -1.54
CA GLY A 241 3.72 -14.18 -2.27
C GLY A 241 4.34 -14.09 -3.65
N THR A 242 4.23 -15.19 -4.38
CA THR A 242 4.61 -15.31 -5.78
C THR A 242 3.54 -16.06 -6.56
N ALA A 243 3.38 -15.70 -7.83
CA ALA A 243 2.52 -16.40 -8.77
C ALA A 243 3.10 -16.32 -10.19
N ALA A 244 2.58 -17.15 -11.08
CA ALA A 244 2.84 -17.07 -12.51
C ALA A 244 1.51 -17.03 -13.26
N TYR A 245 1.47 -16.29 -14.37
CA TYR A 245 0.29 -16.17 -15.21
C TYR A 245 0.67 -15.85 -16.65
N GLY A 246 -0.15 -16.29 -17.60
CA GLY A 246 -0.08 -15.85 -18.98
C GLY A 246 -0.86 -14.55 -19.19
N PHE A 247 -0.32 -13.61 -19.96
CA PHE A 247 -1.06 -12.42 -20.37
C PHE A 247 -0.76 -12.03 -21.81
N ALA A 248 -1.81 -11.66 -22.55
CA ALA A 248 -1.73 -11.12 -23.90
C ALA A 248 -2.43 -9.75 -23.91
N ALA A 249 -1.69 -8.69 -24.26
CA ALA A 249 -2.29 -7.39 -24.53
C ALA A 249 -2.87 -7.40 -25.96
N ASP A 250 -4.15 -7.05 -26.12
CA ASP A 250 -4.89 -6.83 -27.39
C ASP A 250 -4.23 -7.38 -28.67
N GLY A 251 -4.43 -8.68 -28.93
CA GLY A 251 -4.00 -9.35 -30.17
C GLY A 251 -2.53 -9.74 -30.24
N ALA A 252 -1.74 -9.49 -29.17
CA ALA A 252 -0.38 -9.99 -29.03
C ALA A 252 -0.35 -11.47 -28.61
N GLU A 253 0.82 -12.11 -28.76
CA GLU A 253 1.06 -13.44 -28.23
C GLU A 253 1.02 -13.44 -26.70
N THR A 254 0.53 -14.54 -26.12
CA THR A 254 0.53 -14.72 -24.66
C THR A 254 1.95 -14.86 -24.15
N VAL A 255 2.35 -13.97 -23.24
CA VAL A 255 3.64 -14.01 -22.57
C VAL A 255 3.46 -14.55 -21.16
N GLN A 256 4.33 -15.49 -20.76
CA GLN A 256 4.37 -15.98 -19.38
C GLN A 256 5.07 -14.97 -18.49
N LYS A 257 4.42 -14.62 -17.38
CA LYS A 257 4.92 -13.66 -16.40
C LYS A 257 5.01 -14.32 -15.04
N ALA A 258 6.03 -13.96 -14.29
CA ALA A 258 6.15 -14.24 -12.86
C ALA A 258 5.99 -12.93 -12.09
N ILE A 259 5.16 -12.96 -11.05
CA ILE A 259 4.91 -11.84 -10.14
C ILE A 259 5.34 -12.23 -8.73
N ALA A 260 6.08 -11.35 -8.09
CA ALA A 260 6.37 -11.40 -6.66
C ALA A 260 5.82 -10.13 -6.01
N TRP A 261 5.15 -10.27 -4.86
CA TRP A 261 4.59 -9.12 -4.16
C TRP A 261 4.83 -9.17 -2.66
N THR A 262 4.76 -7.99 -2.06
CA THR A 262 4.77 -7.74 -0.63
C THR A 262 3.78 -6.62 -0.30
N THR A 263 3.70 -6.21 0.97
CA THR A 263 2.77 -5.20 1.44
C THR A 263 3.50 -3.98 2.01
N THR A 264 3.03 -2.80 1.62
CA THR A 264 3.28 -1.52 2.27
C THR A 264 1.95 -0.94 2.76
N GLY A 265 1.97 0.14 3.53
CA GLY A 265 0.75 0.76 4.03
C GLY A 265 1.00 1.73 5.16
N LEU A 266 -0.07 2.41 5.56
CA LEU A 266 -0.07 3.38 6.66
C LEU A 266 -1.41 3.30 7.40
N HIS A 267 -1.37 3.37 8.73
CA HIS A 267 -2.55 3.36 9.62
C HIS A 267 -3.56 2.25 9.34
N GLY A 268 -3.07 1.07 8.97
CA GLY A 268 -3.90 -0.13 8.73
C GLY A 268 -4.51 -0.21 7.34
N VAL A 269 -4.31 0.77 6.46
CA VAL A 269 -4.59 0.64 5.03
C VAL A 269 -3.36 0.05 4.34
N GLU A 270 -3.58 -1.00 3.57
CA GLU A 270 -2.52 -1.78 2.92
C GLU A 270 -2.56 -1.63 1.40
N TRP A 271 -1.38 -1.54 0.80
CA TRP A 271 -1.16 -1.65 -0.63
C TRP A 271 -0.24 -2.83 -0.93
N ARG A 272 -0.48 -3.50 -2.05
CA ARG A 272 0.36 -4.57 -2.57
C ARG A 272 1.36 -3.99 -3.55
N VAL A 273 2.64 -4.14 -3.26
CA VAL A 273 3.74 -3.74 -4.15
C VAL A 273 4.20 -5.01 -4.85
N ALA A 274 4.28 -4.96 -6.18
CA ALA A 274 4.62 -6.10 -6.99
C ALA A 274 5.72 -5.78 -8.00
N VAL A 275 6.60 -6.75 -8.21
CA VAL A 275 7.58 -6.77 -9.30
C VAL A 275 7.23 -7.95 -10.20
N ILE A 276 7.17 -7.67 -11.49
CA ILE A 276 6.74 -8.58 -12.54
C ILE A 276 7.88 -8.74 -13.54
N ARG A 277 8.15 -9.97 -13.96
CA ARG A 277 9.13 -10.30 -15.00
C ARG A 277 8.52 -11.26 -16.03
N VAL A 278 9.03 -11.20 -17.25
CA VAL A 278 8.77 -12.24 -18.26
C VAL A 278 9.54 -13.51 -17.88
N VAL A 279 8.90 -14.66 -18.06
CA VAL A 279 9.52 -15.98 -17.92
C VAL A 279 9.71 -16.55 -19.32
N GLU A 280 10.97 -16.87 -19.66
CA GLU A 280 11.33 -17.60 -20.88
C GLU A 280 11.03 -19.11 -20.73
#